data_AF-A0A545AXU1-F1
#
_entry.id   AF-A0A545AXU1-F1
#
_cell.length_a   1.000
_cell.length_b   1.000
_cell.length_c   1.000
_cell.angle_alpha   90.00
_cell.angle_beta   90.00
_cell.angle_gamma   90.00
#
_symmetry.space_group_name_H-M   'P 1'
#
loop_
_entity.id
_entity.type
_entity.pdbx_description
1 polymer ?
#
loop_
_entity_poly.entity_id
_entity_poly.type
_entity_poly.pdbx_seq_one_letter_code
_entity_poly.pdbx_strand_id
1 'polypeptide(L)'
;MIEIGSRARSQPPPPWVVFEALTHPDRDPARPWLALLDDETRPRILDTDEPTLVVWSSLWAKLPKVRIRFDLAPRVDGGTTLRWTALSPALVDDQALVGHVRKRLNRLINADLRFTFGQ
;
A
#
# COMPACT_ATOMS: atom_id res chain seq x y z
N MET A 1 0.01 -18.45 0.75
CA MET A 1 0.39 -17.18 1.41
C MET A 1 -0.56 -16.97 2.59
N ILE A 2 -0.08 -16.41 3.70
CA ILE A 2 -0.82 -16.14 4.94
C ILE A 2 -1.03 -14.64 5.06
N GLU A 3 -2.25 -14.20 5.35
CA GLU A 3 -2.58 -12.78 5.52
C GLU A 3 -2.06 -12.27 6.87
N ILE A 4 -1.15 -11.30 6.82
CA ILE A 4 -0.73 -10.51 7.99
C ILE A 4 -1.82 -9.50 8.32
N GLY A 5 -2.46 -8.89 7.32
CA GLY A 5 -3.66 -8.09 7.50
C GLY A 5 -4.13 -7.45 6.20
N SER A 6 -5.39 -7.00 6.21
CA SER A 6 -6.01 -6.30 5.11
C SER A 6 -6.83 -5.12 5.62
N ARG A 7 -6.87 -4.02 4.85
CA ARG A 7 -7.83 -2.94 5.08
C ARG A 7 -8.20 -2.29 3.77
N ALA A 8 -9.48 -1.96 3.64
CA ALA A 8 -10.02 -1.17 2.55
C ALA A 8 -10.42 0.23 3.02
N ARG A 9 -10.18 1.23 2.17
CA ARG A 9 -10.71 2.58 2.34
C ARG A 9 -11.05 3.18 0.99
N SER A 10 -11.98 4.14 0.97
CA SER A 10 -12.18 4.94 -0.22
C SER A 10 -10.96 5.83 -0.48
N GLN A 11 -10.75 6.18 -1.73
CA GLN A 11 -9.85 7.23 -2.20
C GLN A 11 -10.69 8.11 -3.13
N PRO A 12 -10.58 9.46 -3.03
CA PRO A 12 -11.33 10.36 -3.90
C PRO A 12 -11.09 10.19 -5.40
N PRO A 13 -9.84 9.98 -5.88
CA PRO A 13 -9.61 9.91 -7.31
C PRO A 13 -9.95 8.53 -7.89
N PRO A 14 -10.09 8.45 -9.23
CA PRO A 14 -10.38 7.20 -9.93
C PRO A 14 -9.19 6.21 -9.93
N PRO A 15 -9.42 4.93 -10.25
CA PRO A 15 -8.42 3.87 -10.06
C PRO A 15 -7.09 4.11 -10.76
N TRP A 16 -7.09 4.64 -11.98
CA TRP A 16 -5.85 4.89 -12.74
C TRP A 16 -4.94 5.94 -12.07
N VAL A 17 -5.52 6.95 -11.40
CA VAL A 17 -4.73 7.96 -10.65
C VAL A 17 -4.12 7.33 -9.38
N VAL A 18 -4.89 6.50 -8.67
CA VAL A 18 -4.37 5.78 -7.50
C VAL A 18 -3.30 4.77 -7.91
N PHE A 19 -3.50 4.04 -9.00
CA PHE A 19 -2.53 3.12 -9.58
C PHE A 19 -1.22 3.84 -9.93
N GLU A 20 -1.30 4.99 -10.59
CA GLU A 20 -0.13 5.81 -10.92
C GLU A 20 0.61 6.25 -9.67
N ALA A 21 -0.09 6.69 -8.62
CA ALA A 21 0.53 7.08 -7.35
C ALA A 21 1.23 5.90 -6.64
N LEU A 22 0.68 4.68 -6.74
CA LEU A 22 1.28 3.47 -6.17
C LEU A 22 2.48 2.94 -7.00
N THR A 23 2.52 3.21 -8.29
CA THR A 23 3.62 2.78 -9.16
C THR A 23 4.73 3.82 -9.24
N HIS A 24 4.39 5.11 -9.11
CA HIS A 24 5.30 6.25 -9.18
C HIS A 24 5.13 7.16 -7.94
N PRO A 25 5.56 6.71 -6.75
CA PRO A 25 5.34 7.45 -5.49
C PRO A 25 6.05 8.81 -5.42
N ASP A 26 7.08 9.04 -6.25
CA ASP A 26 7.85 10.30 -6.29
C ASP A 26 7.44 11.22 -7.46
N ARG A 27 6.36 10.91 -8.15
CA ARG A 27 5.86 11.70 -9.29
C ARG A 27 5.72 13.18 -8.95
N ASP A 28 5.23 13.48 -7.75
CA ASP A 28 5.04 14.83 -7.25
C ASP A 28 5.99 15.10 -6.08
N PRO A 29 7.18 15.69 -6.33
CA PRO A 29 8.14 16.00 -5.28
C PRO A 29 7.64 17.06 -4.30
N ALA A 30 6.59 17.82 -4.64
CA ALA A 30 5.96 18.77 -3.72
C ALA A 30 4.99 18.09 -2.74
N ARG A 31 4.57 16.85 -3.02
CA ARG A 31 3.62 16.07 -2.20
C ARG A 31 4.11 14.63 -1.99
N PRO A 32 5.27 14.43 -1.36
CA PRO A 32 5.76 13.09 -1.07
C PRO A 32 4.85 12.43 -0.02
N TRP A 33 4.43 11.20 -0.28
CA TRP A 33 3.60 10.43 0.65
C TRP A 33 4.27 9.14 1.12
N LEU A 34 5.17 8.56 0.32
CA LEU A 34 5.92 7.37 0.67
C LEU A 34 7.12 7.73 1.56
N ALA A 35 6.85 8.35 2.70
CA ALA A 35 7.87 8.72 3.67
C ALA A 35 8.25 7.48 4.50
N LEU A 36 9.33 6.80 4.13
CA LEU A 36 9.83 5.57 4.79
C LEU A 36 10.60 5.89 6.08
N LEU A 37 10.55 4.98 7.05
CA LEU A 37 11.39 5.03 8.26
C LEU A 37 12.80 4.48 7.99
N ASP A 38 13.74 4.72 8.90
CA ASP A 38 15.14 4.29 8.76
C ASP A 38 15.32 2.77 8.61
N ASP A 39 14.39 1.97 9.14
CA ASP A 39 14.38 0.51 9.03
C ASP A 39 13.50 -0.02 7.89
N GLU A 40 12.95 0.87 7.08
CA GLU A 40 12.12 0.56 5.93
C GLU A 40 12.88 0.73 4.61
N THR A 41 12.58 -0.14 3.66
CA THR A 41 13.16 -0.14 2.32
C THR A 41 12.09 0.21 1.30
N ARG A 42 12.51 0.95 0.27
CA ARG A 42 11.62 1.29 -0.84
C ARG A 42 11.09 0.03 -1.52
N PRO A 43 9.75 -0.08 -1.71
CA PRO A 43 9.18 -1.24 -2.36
C PRO A 43 9.56 -1.24 -3.83
N ARG A 44 9.80 -2.44 -4.37
CA ARG A 44 9.82 -2.70 -5.80
C ARG A 44 8.45 -3.19 -6.24
N ILE A 45 8.04 -2.85 -7.45
CA ILE A 45 6.86 -3.44 -8.07
C ILE A 45 7.20 -4.88 -8.47
N LEU A 46 6.43 -5.83 -7.95
CA LEU A 46 6.58 -7.26 -8.26
C LEU A 46 5.61 -7.71 -9.35
N ASP A 47 4.42 -7.11 -9.40
CA ASP A 47 3.36 -7.46 -10.34
C ASP A 47 2.34 -6.32 -10.45
N THR A 48 1.66 -6.20 -11.58
CA THR A 48 0.62 -5.18 -11.83
C THR A 48 -0.39 -5.67 -12.86
N ASP A 49 -1.65 -5.29 -12.68
CA ASP A 49 -2.69 -5.35 -13.70
C ASP A 49 -3.40 -4.00 -13.73
N GLU A 50 -3.08 -3.16 -14.73
CA GLU A 50 -3.52 -1.77 -14.75
C GLU A 50 -5.02 -1.62 -15.06
N PRO A 51 -5.79 -0.79 -14.34
CA PRO A 51 -5.43 -0.01 -13.14
C PRO A 51 -5.86 -0.70 -11.83
N THR A 52 -6.16 -2.00 -11.86
CA THR A 52 -6.90 -2.71 -10.80
C THR A 52 -6.02 -3.33 -9.73
N LEU A 53 -4.73 -3.56 -10.00
CA LEU A 53 -3.82 -4.29 -9.13
C LEU A 53 -2.40 -3.73 -9.15
N VAL A 54 -1.83 -3.54 -7.97
CA VAL A 54 -0.39 -3.36 -7.78
C VAL A 54 0.10 -4.32 -6.70
N VAL A 55 1.22 -4.99 -6.91
CA VAL A 55 1.88 -5.80 -5.89
C VAL A 55 3.28 -5.24 -5.63
N TRP A 56 3.52 -4.84 -4.40
CA TRP A 56 4.81 -4.39 -3.92
C TRP A 56 5.58 -5.51 -3.21
N SER A 57 6.91 -5.42 -3.27
CA SER A 57 7.80 -6.13 -2.36
C SER A 57 7.65 -5.61 -0.94
N SER A 58 8.24 -6.33 0.02
CA SER A 58 8.25 -5.91 1.42
C SER A 58 8.89 -4.54 1.60
N LEU A 59 8.38 -3.80 2.59
CA LEU A 59 9.00 -2.59 3.11
C LEU A 59 9.99 -2.88 4.24
N TRP A 60 9.95 -4.06 4.87
CA TRP A 60 10.70 -4.33 6.09
C TRP A 60 11.82 -5.34 5.86
N ALA A 61 13.03 -4.98 6.25
CA ALA A 61 14.19 -5.89 6.18
C ALA A 61 13.99 -7.18 7.00
N LYS A 62 13.26 -7.09 8.13
CA LYS A 62 12.92 -8.24 8.98
C LYS A 62 11.89 -9.18 8.36
N LEU A 63 11.11 -8.72 7.37
CA LEU A 63 10.08 -9.49 6.69
C LEU A 63 10.28 -9.44 5.17
N PRO A 64 11.43 -9.85 4.64
CA PRO A 64 11.82 -9.53 3.25
C PRO A 64 10.95 -10.23 2.21
N LYS A 65 10.25 -11.30 2.59
CA LYS A 65 9.39 -12.10 1.70
C LYS A 65 7.92 -11.68 1.74
N VAL A 66 7.55 -10.69 2.57
CA VAL A 66 6.19 -10.15 2.56
C VAL A 66 5.91 -9.47 1.23
N ARG A 67 4.70 -9.67 0.72
CA ARG A 67 4.17 -8.97 -0.44
C ARG A 67 3.01 -8.11 -0.01
N ILE A 68 2.93 -6.90 -0.54
CA ILE A 68 1.81 -5.99 -0.26
C ILE A 68 1.01 -5.87 -1.53
N ARG A 69 -0.19 -6.45 -1.53
CA ARG A 69 -1.12 -6.41 -2.64
C ARG A 69 -2.06 -5.23 -2.46
N PHE A 70 -2.27 -4.47 -3.53
CA PHE A 70 -3.24 -3.40 -3.62
C PHE A 70 -4.31 -3.76 -4.64
N ASP A 71 -5.55 -3.85 -4.21
CA ASP A 71 -6.71 -4.02 -5.08
C ASP A 71 -7.44 -2.68 -5.21
N LEU A 72 -7.68 -2.26 -6.45
CA LEU A 72 -8.29 -0.98 -6.80
C LEU A 72 -9.61 -1.24 -7.54
N ALA A 73 -10.72 -0.98 -6.86
CA ALA A 73 -12.05 -1.12 -7.45
C ALA A 73 -12.68 0.26 -7.71
N PRO A 74 -13.26 0.52 -8.89
CA PRO A 74 -13.99 1.76 -9.13
C PRO A 74 -15.21 1.87 -8.21
N ARG A 75 -15.59 3.09 -7.87
CA ARG A 75 -16.80 3.41 -7.12
C ARG A 75 -17.77 4.22 -7.97
N VAL A 76 -19.05 4.20 -7.57
CA VAL A 76 -20.13 4.92 -8.25
C VAL A 76 -19.91 6.45 -8.25
N ASP A 77 -19.23 6.97 -7.23
CA ASP A 77 -18.88 8.40 -7.08
C ASP A 77 -17.65 8.82 -7.90
N GLY A 78 -17.13 7.94 -8.78
CA GLY A 78 -15.93 8.19 -9.57
C GLY A 78 -14.62 7.99 -8.79
N GLY A 79 -14.69 7.68 -7.50
CA GLY A 79 -13.53 7.38 -6.67
C GLY A 79 -13.08 5.92 -6.76
N THR A 80 -12.18 5.54 -5.87
CA THR A 80 -11.61 4.19 -5.78
C THR A 80 -11.85 3.59 -4.41
N THR A 81 -12.22 2.31 -4.34
CA THR A 81 -12.03 1.52 -3.12
C THR A 81 -10.65 0.89 -3.21
N LEU A 82 -9.70 1.40 -2.42
CA LEU A 82 -8.35 0.87 -2.32
C LEU A 82 -8.26 -0.08 -1.14
N ARG A 83 -7.93 -1.34 -1.40
CA ARG A 83 -7.61 -2.34 -0.39
C ARG A 83 -6.14 -2.66 -0.43
N TRP A 84 -5.45 -2.55 0.70
CA TRP A 84 -4.14 -3.15 0.86
C TRP A 84 -4.28 -4.48 1.61
N THR A 85 -3.46 -5.46 1.24
CA THR A 85 -3.35 -6.77 1.90
C THR A 85 -1.89 -7.16 1.99
N ALA A 86 -1.38 -7.32 3.22
CA ALA A 86 -0.02 -7.79 3.49
C ALA A 86 0.00 -9.32 3.60
N LEU A 87 0.80 -9.98 2.78
CA LEU A 87 0.86 -11.43 2.62
C LEU A 87 2.25 -11.96 2.94
N SER A 88 2.35 -12.91 3.87
CA SER A 88 3.57 -13.63 4.23
C SER A 88 3.60 -15.03 3.61
N PRO A 89 4.76 -15.59 3.25
CA PRO A 89 4.85 -17.00 2.85
C PRO A 89 4.69 -17.98 4.03
N ALA A 90 4.89 -17.52 5.28
CA ALA A 90 4.82 -18.33 6.50
C ALA A 90 4.14 -17.56 7.64
N LEU A 91 3.76 -18.27 8.70
CA LEU A 91 3.18 -17.65 9.89
C LEU A 91 4.19 -16.67 10.50
N VAL A 92 3.70 -15.52 10.97
CA VAL A 92 4.50 -14.54 11.70
C VAL A 92 4.04 -14.61 13.15
N ASP A 93 4.82 -15.27 14.00
CA ASP A 93 4.44 -15.50 15.40
C ASP A 93 4.53 -14.22 16.24
N ASP A 94 5.37 -13.28 15.83
CA ASP A 94 5.54 -11.98 16.47
C ASP A 94 4.32 -11.05 16.21
N GLN A 95 3.39 -11.06 17.17
CA GLN A 95 2.18 -10.24 17.11
C GLN A 95 2.46 -8.73 17.15
N ALA A 96 3.55 -8.29 17.78
CA ALA A 96 3.93 -6.88 17.83
C ALA A 96 4.36 -6.41 16.44
N LEU A 97 5.13 -7.24 15.72
CA LEU A 97 5.53 -6.99 14.33
C LEU A 97 4.32 -6.99 13.38
N VAL A 98 3.38 -7.93 13.53
CA VAL A 98 2.11 -7.93 12.78
C VAL A 98 1.33 -6.63 13.01
N GLY A 99 1.20 -6.20 14.26
CA GLY A 99 0.55 -4.94 14.62
C GLY A 99 1.25 -3.72 14.00
N HIS A 100 2.59 -3.70 14.02
CA HIS A 100 3.40 -2.66 13.41
C HIS A 100 3.15 -2.56 11.90
N VAL A 101 3.24 -3.67 11.16
CA VAL A 101 2.96 -3.73 9.71
C VAL A 101 1.59 -3.16 9.38
N ARG A 102 0.54 -3.60 10.09
CA ARG A 102 -0.84 -3.12 9.86
C ARG A 102 -0.99 -1.62 10.13
N LYS A 103 -0.42 -1.14 11.24
CA LYS A 103 -0.49 0.29 11.61
C LYS A 103 0.22 1.14 10.57
N ARG A 104 1.38 0.67 10.10
CA ARG A 104 2.22 1.40 9.16
C ARG A 104 1.61 1.50 7.77
N LEU A 105 1.12 0.39 7.21
CA LEU A 105 0.41 0.41 5.92
C LEU A 105 -0.84 1.28 5.99
N ASN A 106 -1.57 1.24 7.11
CA ASN A 106 -2.69 2.16 7.30
C ASN A 106 -2.28 3.62 7.24
N ARG A 107 -1.16 4.00 7.88
CA ARG A 107 -0.69 5.37 7.80
C ARG A 107 -0.30 5.76 6.38
N LEU A 108 0.61 5.01 5.75
CA LEU A 108 1.12 5.34 4.41
C LEU A 108 -0.01 5.42 3.37
N ILE A 109 -0.93 4.47 3.37
CA ILE A 109 -1.91 4.30 2.29
C ILE A 109 -3.22 5.04 2.57
N ASN A 110 -3.70 4.98 3.82
CA ASN A 110 -5.01 5.52 4.17
C ASN A 110 -4.92 6.93 4.78
N ALA A 111 -3.74 7.43 5.13
CA ALA A 111 -3.52 8.81 5.54
C ALA A 111 -2.62 9.54 4.54
N ASP A 112 -1.35 9.16 4.43
CA ASP A 112 -0.34 9.97 3.71
C ASP A 112 -0.65 10.05 2.20
N LEU A 113 -0.89 8.92 1.54
CA LEU A 113 -1.32 8.87 0.12
C LEU A 113 -2.66 9.59 -0.09
N ARG A 114 -3.60 9.42 0.84
CA ARG A 114 -4.92 10.06 0.70
C ARG A 114 -4.81 11.59 0.75
N PHE A 115 -3.88 12.10 1.56
CA PHE A 115 -3.63 13.53 1.71
C PHE A 115 -3.11 14.18 0.43
N THR A 116 -2.34 13.45 -0.40
CA THR A 116 -1.85 14.00 -1.67
C THR A 116 -2.98 14.30 -2.66
N PHE A 117 -4.12 13.64 -2.51
CA PHE A 117 -5.34 13.88 -3.28
C PHE A 117 -6.20 15.04 -2.74
N GLY A 118 -5.72 15.80 -1.74
CA GLY A 118 -6.39 17.00 -1.22
C GLY A 118 -7.44 16.72 -0.14
N GLN A 119 -7.23 15.69 0.70
CA GLN A 119 -8.11 15.30 1.82
C GLN A 119 -7.35 15.28 3.14
#